data_AF-G4ZC74-F1
#
_entry.id   AF-G4ZC74-F1
#
_cell.length_a   1.000
_cell.length_b   1.000
_cell.length_c   1.000
_cell.angle_alpha   90.00
_cell.angle_beta   90.00
_cell.angle_gamma   90.00
#
_symmetry.space_group_name_H-M   'P 1'
#
loop_
_entity.id
_entity.type
_entity.pdbx_description
1 polymer ?
#
loop_
_entity_poly.entity_id
_entity_poly.type
_entity_poly.pdbx_seq_one_letter_code
_entity_poly.pdbx_strand_id
1 'polypeptide(L)'
;MIGPGKAINTSYFRVISPCVLGSPYGATSPLTMNPLTGEKYKQGPDNTLTPADMARCHAKVLDDLGIDRVHAVIGASVGGIQALEFAAQFPGRVDRLVGLACTHHTSPGTVAFRRVQRRAILADPMCKDGNYMPGVPLEGMKVARELGMTCYRSREEFDARFEWNPTGPMHFKTAAFDVESYMDYQANKFARVFDPNCYLLLSKAMDLTNLGRNAQNLAEGTSRVSCDSQIIGIKQDLLIPIQEQRNPVNILQSYGHNAQLVEVDSKFGHDTIFNAQMQLDVFAPLVREFIEEQLSDILPQPTTPLKRLFFHGSWLRLPDFPSSDSSPHPNWPRTPWSVLPTAHQVGSETGSGGMPAPRSGVSSAGCGTHQGDPDLRSTHTEVHHRSLGSRKLPRAPPVRGARRYPRLDDSHILHPVL
;
A
#
# COMPACT_ATOMS: atom_id res chain seq x y z
N MET A 1 -10.75 8.05 11.31
CA MET A 1 -10.08 7.33 12.42
C MET A 1 -9.21 8.22 13.32
N ILE A 2 -8.27 9.03 12.82
CA ILE A 2 -7.30 9.80 13.66
C ILE A 2 -7.65 11.31 13.73
N GLY A 3 -7.57 11.91 14.92
CA GLY A 3 -7.72 13.35 15.17
C GLY A 3 -8.46 13.68 16.48
N PRO A 4 -8.59 14.96 16.88
CA PRO A 4 -9.30 15.34 18.10
C PRO A 4 -10.74 14.81 18.10
N GLY A 5 -11.14 14.12 19.17
CA GLY A 5 -12.47 13.51 19.32
C GLY A 5 -12.72 12.25 18.46
N LYS A 6 -11.73 11.78 17.68
CA LYS A 6 -11.86 10.56 16.85
C LYS A 6 -11.44 9.30 17.61
N ALA A 7 -11.43 8.15 16.95
CA ALA A 7 -11.10 6.86 17.58
C ALA A 7 -9.68 6.86 18.16
N ILE A 8 -8.72 7.26 17.35
CA ILE A 8 -7.37 7.56 17.82
C ILE A 8 -7.33 9.06 18.07
N ASN A 9 -7.69 9.43 19.30
CA ASN A 9 -7.90 10.80 19.67
C ASN A 9 -6.58 11.49 20.02
N THR A 10 -6.21 12.47 19.21
CA THR A 10 -4.95 13.20 19.37
C THR A 10 -4.97 14.21 20.52
N SER A 11 -6.09 14.35 21.24
CA SER A 11 -6.15 15.13 22.48
C SER A 11 -5.50 14.43 23.67
N TYR A 12 -5.34 13.10 23.63
CA TYR A 12 -4.63 12.32 24.66
C TYR A 12 -3.51 11.45 24.10
N PHE A 13 -3.63 10.99 22.84
CA PHE A 13 -2.56 10.21 22.21
C PHE A 13 -1.65 11.07 21.35
N ARG A 14 -0.33 10.89 21.54
CA ARG A 14 0.66 11.34 20.58
C ARG A 14 0.84 10.27 19.50
N VAL A 15 0.40 10.56 18.28
CA VAL A 15 0.44 9.62 17.16
C VAL A 15 1.74 9.78 16.38
N ILE A 16 2.45 8.67 16.17
CA ILE A 16 3.68 8.60 15.37
C ILE A 16 3.39 7.66 14.20
N SER A 17 3.62 8.14 12.98
CA SER A 17 3.37 7.38 11.74
C SER A 17 4.58 7.55 10.81
N PRO A 18 5.65 6.77 11.02
CA PRO A 18 6.84 6.85 10.18
C PRO A 18 6.55 6.18 8.82
N CYS A 19 7.20 6.69 7.78
CA CYS A 19 7.18 6.01 6.48
C CYS A 19 7.97 4.69 6.58
N VAL A 20 7.49 3.64 5.91
CA VAL A 20 8.13 2.34 5.93
C VAL A 20 9.45 2.35 5.14
N LEU A 21 10.48 1.68 5.67
CA LEU A 21 11.74 1.45 4.95
C LEU A 21 11.44 0.78 3.60
N GLY A 22 12.11 1.21 2.52
CA GLY A 22 11.85 0.73 1.16
C GLY A 22 10.74 1.49 0.40
N SER A 23 9.99 2.37 1.08
CA SER A 23 8.96 3.21 0.45
C SER A 23 9.56 4.34 -0.40
N PRO A 24 8.92 4.75 -1.52
CA PRO A 24 9.35 5.90 -2.29
C PRO A 24 9.09 7.25 -1.58
N TYR A 25 8.48 7.27 -0.39
CA TYR A 25 7.98 8.48 0.26
C TYR A 25 8.77 8.91 1.50
N GLY A 26 10.08 9.09 1.34
CA GLY A 26 10.95 9.77 2.32
C GLY A 26 11.89 8.86 3.11
N ALA A 27 11.47 7.64 3.46
CA ALA A 27 12.36 6.65 4.08
C ALA A 27 13.42 6.14 3.07
N THR A 28 14.52 5.58 3.60
CA THR A 28 15.57 4.98 2.75
C THR A 28 14.98 3.89 1.87
N SER A 29 15.27 3.95 0.58
CA SER A 29 14.64 3.10 -0.44
C SER A 29 15.56 2.92 -1.65
N PRO A 30 15.15 2.13 -2.67
CA PRO A 30 15.84 2.06 -3.96
C PRO A 30 16.13 3.42 -4.63
N LEU A 31 15.38 4.46 -4.27
CA LEU A 31 15.57 5.82 -4.77
C LEU A 31 16.63 6.62 -4.03
N THR A 32 17.02 6.19 -2.83
CA THR A 32 17.99 6.87 -1.97
C THR A 32 19.40 6.66 -2.51
N MET A 33 20.23 7.71 -2.41
CA MET A 33 21.66 7.61 -2.73
C MET A 33 22.37 6.78 -1.66
N ASN A 34 23.13 5.79 -2.10
CA ASN A 34 24.03 5.04 -1.24
C ASN A 34 25.25 5.93 -0.94
N PRO A 35 25.51 6.27 0.33
CA PRO A 35 26.62 7.16 0.70
C PRO A 35 28.00 6.55 0.41
N LEU A 36 28.10 5.22 0.27
CA LEU A 36 29.36 4.52 -0.01
C LEU A 36 29.74 4.52 -1.49
N THR A 37 28.74 4.49 -2.38
CA THR A 37 28.99 4.39 -3.83
C THR A 37 28.67 5.69 -4.59
N GLY A 38 27.90 6.59 -3.99
CA GLY A 38 27.38 7.78 -4.66
C GLY A 38 26.27 7.48 -5.68
N GLU A 39 25.84 6.23 -5.81
CA GLU A 39 24.76 5.81 -6.71
C GLU A 39 23.50 5.44 -5.93
N LYS A 40 22.33 5.51 -6.58
CA LYS A 40 21.09 5.02 -5.98
C LYS A 40 21.16 3.52 -5.70
N TYR A 41 20.53 3.07 -4.61
CA TYR A 41 20.45 1.65 -4.27
C TYR A 41 19.84 0.78 -5.38
N LYS A 42 18.83 1.28 -6.11
CA LYS A 42 18.10 0.55 -7.18
C LYS A 42 17.69 -0.87 -6.73
N GLN A 43 17.75 -1.86 -7.62
CA GLN A 43 17.46 -3.28 -7.36
C GLN A 43 18.72 -4.08 -6.96
N GLY A 44 19.78 -3.44 -6.44
CA GLY A 44 21.05 -4.11 -6.16
C GLY A 44 20.89 -5.48 -5.46
N PRO A 45 21.71 -6.49 -5.82
CA PRO A 45 21.51 -7.89 -5.39
C PRO A 45 21.46 -8.08 -3.87
N ASP A 46 22.05 -7.16 -3.12
CA ASP A 46 22.13 -7.18 -1.66
C ASP A 46 20.99 -6.40 -0.96
N ASN A 47 20.09 -5.77 -1.72
CA ASN A 47 18.97 -4.99 -1.18
C ASN A 47 17.81 -5.92 -0.78
N THR A 48 18.03 -6.76 0.23
CA THR A 48 16.96 -7.53 0.86
C THR A 48 16.35 -6.74 2.01
N LEU A 49 15.04 -6.76 2.10
CA LEU A 49 14.28 -6.12 3.16
C LEU A 49 13.19 -7.06 3.65
N THR A 50 12.95 -7.09 4.96
CA THR A 50 11.88 -7.86 5.59
C THR A 50 10.99 -6.96 6.46
N PRO A 51 9.74 -7.37 6.75
CA PRO A 51 8.90 -6.68 7.74
C PRO A 51 9.56 -6.61 9.13
N ALA A 52 10.39 -7.60 9.47
CA ALA A 52 11.19 -7.58 10.69
C ALA A 52 12.23 -6.43 10.69
N ASP A 53 12.87 -6.13 9.55
CA ASP A 53 13.76 -4.97 9.41
C ASP A 53 12.99 -3.65 9.55
N MET A 54 11.80 -3.58 8.97
CA MET A 54 10.92 -2.41 9.08
C MET A 54 10.53 -2.15 10.54
N ALA A 55 10.15 -3.20 11.28
CA ALA A 55 9.85 -3.10 12.71
C ALA A 55 11.06 -2.65 13.54
N ARG A 56 12.28 -3.13 13.24
CA ARG A 56 13.51 -2.64 13.88
C ARG A 56 13.80 -1.18 13.55
N CYS A 57 13.47 -0.72 12.35
CA CYS A 57 13.56 0.69 11.98
C CYS A 57 12.63 1.53 12.87
N HIS A 58 11.39 1.09 13.06
CA HIS A 58 10.42 1.79 13.93
C HIS A 58 10.88 1.85 15.38
N ALA A 59 11.48 0.77 15.91
CA ALA A 59 12.08 0.78 17.24
C ALA A 59 13.21 1.83 17.37
N LYS A 60 14.09 1.94 16.36
CA LYS A 60 15.12 2.99 16.34
C LYS A 60 14.52 4.40 16.29
N VAL A 61 13.43 4.60 15.53
CA VAL A 61 12.72 5.89 15.53
C VAL A 61 12.20 6.24 16.92
N LEU A 62 11.70 5.26 17.69
CA LEU A 62 11.27 5.49 19.06
C LEU A 62 12.47 5.80 19.98
N ASP A 63 13.60 5.13 19.80
CA ASP A 63 14.84 5.39 20.56
C ASP A 63 15.33 6.83 20.33
N ASP A 64 15.37 7.29 19.08
CA ASP A 64 15.76 8.66 18.72
C ASP A 64 14.80 9.71 19.28
N LEU A 65 13.54 9.36 19.49
CA LEU A 65 12.52 10.21 20.12
C LEU A 65 12.52 10.13 21.66
N GLY A 66 13.33 9.25 22.25
CA GLY A 66 13.37 9.01 23.70
C GLY A 66 12.10 8.34 24.25
N ILE A 67 11.49 7.44 23.47
CA ILE A 67 10.25 6.75 23.82
C ILE A 67 10.54 5.27 24.08
N ASP A 68 10.55 4.89 25.36
CA ASP A 68 10.85 3.51 25.76
C ASP A 68 9.72 2.54 25.42
N ARG A 69 8.47 2.96 25.63
CA ARG A 69 7.26 2.13 25.51
C ARG A 69 6.11 2.92 24.89
N VAL A 70 5.36 2.28 24.00
CA VAL A 70 4.17 2.84 23.37
C VAL A 70 2.90 2.18 23.90
N HIS A 71 1.86 2.99 24.08
CA HIS A 71 0.54 2.50 24.50
C HIS A 71 -0.07 1.51 23.50
N ALA A 72 0.06 1.79 22.21
CA ALA A 72 -0.46 0.90 21.18
C ALA A 72 0.38 0.96 19.90
N VAL A 73 0.53 -0.19 19.25
CA VAL A 73 0.97 -0.29 17.86
C VAL A 73 -0.22 -0.76 17.00
N ILE A 74 -0.57 0.04 16.00
CA ILE A 74 -1.77 -0.16 15.17
C ILE A 74 -1.33 -0.22 13.72
N GLY A 75 -1.76 -1.25 13.00
CA GLY A 75 -1.39 -1.40 11.60
C GLY A 75 -2.41 -2.20 10.80
N ALA A 76 -2.54 -1.89 9.52
CA ALA A 76 -3.41 -2.59 8.59
C ALA A 76 -2.59 -3.22 7.46
N SER A 77 -2.97 -4.40 6.98
CA SER A 77 -2.26 -5.14 5.93
C SER A 77 -0.78 -5.33 6.30
N VAL A 78 0.15 -4.91 5.44
CA VAL A 78 1.59 -4.85 5.70
C VAL A 78 1.95 -4.07 6.97
N GLY A 79 1.17 -3.04 7.33
CA GLY A 79 1.35 -2.31 8.59
C GLY A 79 1.00 -3.18 9.79
N GLY A 80 -0.01 -4.04 9.68
CA GLY A 80 -0.36 -5.02 10.70
C GLY A 80 0.70 -6.12 10.85
N ILE A 81 1.32 -6.52 9.73
CA ILE A 81 2.50 -7.40 9.75
C ILE A 81 3.65 -6.75 10.52
N GLN A 82 3.95 -5.48 10.24
CA GLN A 82 4.99 -4.73 10.96
C GLN A 82 4.65 -4.55 12.45
N ALA A 83 3.38 -4.36 12.79
CA ALA A 83 2.90 -4.26 14.16
C ALA A 83 3.12 -5.57 14.93
N LEU A 84 2.80 -6.71 14.31
CA LEU A 84 3.09 -8.06 14.84
C LEU A 84 4.60 -8.29 15.02
N GLU A 85 5.40 -7.95 14.01
CA GLU A 85 6.87 -8.04 14.09
C GLU A 85 7.45 -7.15 15.19
N PHE A 86 6.93 -5.93 15.36
CA PHE A 86 7.36 -5.02 16.42
C PHE A 86 7.04 -5.60 17.80
N ALA A 87 5.81 -6.05 18.02
CA ALA A 87 5.39 -6.63 19.29
C ALA A 87 6.14 -7.93 19.62
N ALA A 88 6.47 -8.75 18.62
CA ALA A 88 7.22 -9.99 18.81
C ALA A 88 8.72 -9.76 19.07
N GLN A 89 9.32 -8.72 18.48
CA GLN A 89 10.74 -8.39 18.66
C GLN A 89 10.99 -7.54 19.92
N PHE A 90 10.01 -6.74 20.33
CA PHE A 90 10.12 -5.80 21.44
C PHE A 90 8.94 -5.93 22.43
N PRO A 91 8.72 -7.12 23.03
CA PRO A 91 7.55 -7.39 23.86
C PRO A 91 7.38 -6.44 25.06
N GLY A 92 8.48 -5.91 25.61
CA GLY A 92 8.45 -4.94 26.71
C GLY A 92 8.16 -3.50 26.30
N ARG A 93 8.03 -3.21 24.99
CA ARG A 93 7.89 -1.84 24.45
C ARG A 93 6.48 -1.50 23.99
N VAL A 94 5.50 -2.38 24.15
CA VAL A 94 4.13 -2.14 23.70
C VAL A 94 3.09 -2.74 24.64
N ASP A 95 2.01 -2.00 24.91
CA ASP A 95 0.90 -2.48 25.75
C ASP A 95 -0.20 -3.16 24.96
N ARG A 96 -0.49 -2.62 23.77
CA ARG A 96 -1.59 -3.07 22.93
C ARG A 96 -1.17 -3.18 21.47
N LEU A 97 -1.60 -4.26 20.83
CA LEU A 97 -1.44 -4.51 19.40
C LEU A 97 -2.81 -4.50 18.74
N VAL A 98 -2.96 -3.70 17.68
CA VAL A 98 -4.13 -3.77 16.79
C VAL A 98 -3.69 -4.07 15.37
N GLY A 99 -4.00 -5.27 14.88
CA GLY A 99 -3.78 -5.67 13.49
C GLY A 99 -5.08 -5.69 12.71
N LEU A 100 -5.13 -5.05 11.54
CA LEU A 100 -6.28 -5.12 10.63
C LEU A 100 -5.88 -5.86 9.37
N ALA A 101 -6.64 -6.89 8.99
CA ALA A 101 -6.41 -7.66 7.76
C ALA A 101 -4.93 -8.04 7.55
N CYS A 102 -4.30 -8.69 8.53
CA CYS A 102 -2.87 -9.01 8.52
C CYS A 102 -2.60 -10.46 8.94
N THR A 103 -1.38 -10.93 8.71
CA THR A 103 -0.94 -12.29 9.05
C THR A 103 0.45 -12.27 9.70
N HIS A 104 0.77 -13.31 10.46
CA HIS A 104 2.09 -13.54 11.07
C HIS A 104 3.03 -14.34 10.15
N HIS A 105 2.51 -14.90 9.06
CA HIS A 105 3.27 -15.63 8.05
C HIS A 105 2.57 -15.54 6.70
N THR A 106 3.32 -15.21 5.64
CA THR A 106 2.74 -15.17 4.29
C THR A 106 2.54 -16.57 3.73
N SER A 107 1.35 -16.85 3.19
CA SER A 107 1.07 -18.12 2.51
C SER A 107 1.61 -18.20 1.07
N PRO A 108 1.88 -19.42 0.56
CA PRO A 108 2.31 -19.61 -0.83
C PRO A 108 1.33 -19.04 -1.88
N GLY A 109 0.02 -19.05 -1.61
CA GLY A 109 -0.98 -18.45 -2.51
C GLY A 109 -0.78 -16.94 -2.67
N THR A 110 -0.54 -16.25 -1.57
CA THR A 110 -0.24 -14.81 -1.57
C THR A 110 1.08 -14.51 -2.28
N VAL A 111 2.10 -15.37 -2.10
CA VAL A 111 3.37 -15.29 -2.86
C VAL A 111 3.13 -15.44 -4.35
N ALA A 112 2.23 -16.34 -4.78
CA ALA A 112 1.93 -16.56 -6.18
C ALA A 112 1.32 -15.31 -6.84
N PHE A 113 0.35 -14.65 -6.19
CA PHE A 113 -0.22 -13.39 -6.68
C PHE A 113 0.86 -12.32 -6.87
N ARG A 114 1.67 -12.06 -5.83
CA ARG A 114 2.72 -11.04 -5.89
C ARG A 114 3.84 -11.40 -6.86
N ARG A 115 4.13 -12.68 -7.07
CA ARG A 115 5.09 -13.14 -8.09
C ARG A 115 4.68 -12.74 -9.50
N VAL A 116 3.39 -12.82 -9.83
CA VAL A 116 2.86 -12.40 -11.14
C VAL A 116 2.95 -10.89 -11.29
N GLN A 117 2.61 -10.12 -10.26
CA GLN A 117 2.77 -8.65 -10.26
C GLN A 117 4.23 -8.25 -10.53
N ARG A 118 5.18 -8.84 -9.79
CA ARG A 118 6.62 -8.58 -10.03
C ARG A 118 7.06 -9.02 -11.42
N ARG A 119 6.52 -10.14 -11.93
CA ARG A 119 6.83 -10.61 -13.29
C ARG A 119 6.39 -9.61 -14.34
N ALA A 120 5.22 -9.00 -14.19
CA ALA A 120 4.70 -8.02 -15.14
C ALA A 120 5.64 -6.81 -15.26
N ILE A 121 6.14 -6.30 -14.12
CA ILE A 121 7.09 -5.18 -14.09
C ILE A 121 8.44 -5.57 -14.71
N LEU A 122 8.98 -6.74 -14.35
CA LEU A 122 10.28 -7.19 -14.86
C LEU A 122 10.25 -7.56 -16.34
N ALA A 123 9.09 -7.94 -16.88
CA ALA A 123 8.92 -8.26 -18.29
C ALA A 123 8.73 -7.00 -19.18
N ASP A 124 8.53 -5.83 -18.58
CA ASP A 124 8.40 -4.57 -19.32
C ASP A 124 9.77 -4.16 -19.89
N PRO A 125 9.93 -4.02 -21.22
CA PRO A 125 11.20 -3.61 -21.83
C PRO A 125 11.71 -2.25 -21.33
N MET A 126 10.81 -1.38 -20.88
CA MET A 126 11.15 -0.06 -20.35
C MET A 126 11.63 -0.10 -18.89
N CYS A 127 11.50 -1.24 -18.21
CA CYS A 127 12.03 -1.45 -16.85
C CYS A 127 13.56 -1.38 -16.81
N LYS A 128 14.24 -1.89 -17.87
CA LYS A 128 15.70 -1.86 -18.06
C LYS A 128 16.48 -2.31 -16.81
N ASP A 129 16.09 -3.43 -16.22
CA ASP A 129 16.68 -3.98 -14.99
C ASP A 129 16.74 -2.96 -13.84
N GLY A 130 15.65 -2.20 -13.68
CA GLY A 130 15.54 -1.15 -12.67
C GLY A 130 16.15 0.20 -13.06
N ASN A 131 16.64 0.35 -14.30
CA ASN A 131 17.15 1.59 -14.88
C ASN A 131 16.13 2.26 -15.83
N TYR A 132 14.85 2.23 -15.48
CA TYR A 132 13.78 2.90 -16.22
C TYR A 132 13.94 4.42 -16.25
N MET A 133 13.29 5.06 -17.22
CA MET A 133 13.22 6.52 -17.30
C MET A 133 12.26 7.06 -16.22
N PRO A 134 12.73 7.91 -15.28
CA PRO A 134 11.86 8.47 -14.25
C PRO A 134 10.68 9.25 -14.84
N GLY A 135 9.52 9.16 -14.20
CA GLY A 135 8.30 9.88 -14.61
C GLY A 135 7.54 9.26 -15.78
N VAL A 136 8.07 8.22 -16.43
CA VAL A 136 7.34 7.44 -17.44
C VAL A 136 6.73 6.20 -16.80
N PRO A 137 5.39 6.08 -16.78
CA PRO A 137 4.71 4.90 -16.27
C PRO A 137 5.08 3.65 -17.08
N LEU A 138 5.46 2.58 -16.40
CA LEU A 138 5.66 1.27 -17.02
C LEU A 138 4.31 0.58 -17.24
N GLU A 139 4.12 -0.06 -18.39
CA GLU A 139 2.92 -0.89 -18.64
C GLU A 139 2.90 -2.07 -17.66
N GLY A 140 4.07 -2.64 -17.34
CA GLY A 140 4.21 -3.69 -16.33
C GLY A 140 3.70 -3.26 -14.94
N MET A 141 3.84 -1.98 -14.58
CA MET A 141 3.29 -1.44 -13.33
C MET A 141 1.77 -1.35 -13.36
N LYS A 142 1.19 -1.03 -14.53
CA LYS A 142 -0.26 -0.99 -14.68
C LYS A 142 -0.85 -2.39 -14.52
N VAL A 143 -0.31 -3.38 -15.24
CA VAL A 143 -0.73 -4.78 -15.13
C VAL A 143 -0.58 -5.30 -13.70
N ALA A 144 0.52 -4.97 -13.03
CA ALA A 144 0.71 -5.34 -11.62
C ALA A 144 -0.38 -4.74 -10.72
N ARG A 145 -0.77 -3.47 -10.96
CA ARG A 145 -1.84 -2.80 -10.22
C ARG A 145 -3.21 -3.40 -10.50
N GLU A 146 -3.54 -3.66 -11.77
CA GLU A 146 -4.80 -4.29 -12.17
C GLU A 146 -4.95 -5.66 -11.49
N LEU A 147 -3.93 -6.51 -11.57
CA LEU A 147 -3.94 -7.80 -10.88
C LEU A 147 -4.17 -7.62 -9.37
N GLY A 148 -3.51 -6.63 -8.75
CA GLY A 148 -3.72 -6.31 -7.34
C GLY A 148 -5.18 -5.96 -7.04
N MET A 149 -5.79 -5.10 -7.85
CA MET A 149 -7.19 -4.68 -7.66
C MET A 149 -8.16 -5.86 -7.72
N THR A 150 -7.87 -6.90 -8.53
CA THR A 150 -8.72 -8.10 -8.60
C THR A 150 -8.66 -8.96 -7.33
N CYS A 151 -7.58 -8.87 -6.54
CA CYS A 151 -7.46 -9.60 -5.27
C CYS A 151 -7.69 -8.73 -4.02
N TYR A 152 -7.71 -7.40 -4.16
CA TYR A 152 -8.01 -6.50 -3.04
C TYR A 152 -9.49 -6.37 -2.77
N ARG A 153 -10.34 -6.64 -3.76
CA ARG A 153 -11.80 -6.54 -3.65
C ARG A 153 -12.46 -7.88 -3.89
N SER A 154 -13.66 -8.05 -3.34
CA SER A 154 -14.42 -9.26 -3.58
C SER A 154 -15.06 -9.23 -4.97
N ARG A 155 -15.36 -10.40 -5.52
CA ARG A 155 -16.05 -10.52 -6.80
C ARG A 155 -17.45 -9.89 -6.74
N GLU A 156 -18.11 -10.02 -5.59
CA GLU A 156 -19.42 -9.43 -5.35
C GLU A 156 -19.39 -7.89 -5.42
N GLU A 157 -18.27 -7.22 -5.08
CA GLU A 157 -18.15 -5.77 -5.26
C GLU A 157 -18.07 -5.38 -6.72
N PHE A 158 -17.29 -6.10 -7.54
CA PHE A 158 -17.21 -5.86 -8.97
C PHE A 158 -18.58 -6.07 -9.64
N ASP A 159 -19.24 -7.19 -9.36
CA ASP A 159 -20.53 -7.53 -9.97
C ASP A 159 -21.65 -6.56 -9.53
N ALA A 160 -21.56 -5.98 -8.33
CA ALA A 160 -22.51 -4.97 -7.85
C ALA A 160 -22.23 -3.57 -8.42
N ARG A 161 -20.99 -3.29 -8.83
CA ARG A 161 -20.55 -1.96 -9.29
C ARG A 161 -20.66 -1.80 -10.80
N PHE A 162 -20.44 -2.86 -11.56
CA PHE A 162 -20.39 -2.82 -13.01
C PHE A 162 -21.47 -3.70 -13.62
N GLU A 163 -22.26 -3.14 -14.51
CA GLU A 163 -23.24 -3.90 -15.29
C GLU A 163 -22.53 -4.67 -16.41
N TRP A 164 -23.06 -5.85 -16.74
CA TRP A 164 -22.65 -6.54 -17.96
C TRP A 164 -23.27 -5.82 -19.18
N ASN A 165 -22.54 -4.85 -19.72
CA ASN A 165 -22.96 -4.08 -20.88
C ASN A 165 -21.76 -3.61 -21.70
N PRO A 166 -21.47 -4.21 -22.88
CA PRO A 166 -20.38 -3.77 -23.73
C PRO A 166 -20.74 -2.44 -24.42
N THR A 167 -20.05 -1.37 -24.05
CA THR A 167 -20.26 0.00 -24.57
C THR A 167 -19.20 0.42 -25.60
N GLY A 168 -18.06 -0.29 -25.65
CA GLY A 168 -16.93 -0.03 -26.55
C GLY A 168 -16.77 -1.00 -27.73
N PRO A 169 -15.72 -0.87 -28.55
CA PRO A 169 -15.44 -1.79 -29.65
C PRO A 169 -15.15 -3.20 -29.12
N MET A 170 -15.75 -4.23 -29.72
CA MET A 170 -15.65 -5.64 -29.28
C MET A 170 -14.30 -6.32 -29.64
N HIS A 171 -13.26 -5.53 -29.94
CA HIS A 171 -11.93 -6.06 -30.25
C HIS A 171 -11.15 -6.25 -28.94
N PHE A 172 -10.46 -7.38 -28.75
CA PHE A 172 -9.72 -7.72 -27.51
C PHE A 172 -8.58 -6.75 -27.13
N LYS A 173 -8.28 -5.75 -27.96
CA LYS A 173 -7.26 -4.72 -27.69
C LYS A 173 -7.86 -3.40 -27.19
N THR A 174 -9.18 -3.31 -27.16
CA THR A 174 -9.91 -2.11 -26.76
C THR A 174 -10.83 -2.45 -25.60
N ALA A 175 -11.00 -1.52 -24.67
CA ALA A 175 -11.98 -1.67 -23.61
C ALA A 175 -13.39 -1.66 -24.21
N ALA A 176 -14.09 -2.79 -24.06
CA ALA A 176 -15.49 -2.94 -24.40
C ALA A 176 -16.38 -2.71 -23.18
N PHE A 177 -15.88 -2.96 -21.97
CA PHE A 177 -16.64 -2.86 -20.72
C PHE A 177 -16.14 -1.70 -19.83
N ASP A 178 -17.07 -1.13 -19.07
CA ASP A 178 -16.77 -0.04 -18.13
C ASP A 178 -15.75 -0.48 -17.05
N VAL A 179 -15.79 -1.75 -16.64
CA VAL A 179 -14.82 -2.31 -15.68
C VAL A 179 -13.39 -2.29 -16.25
N GLU A 180 -13.19 -2.54 -17.54
CA GLU A 180 -11.86 -2.48 -18.17
C GLU A 180 -11.32 -1.04 -18.17
N SER A 181 -12.18 -0.07 -18.52
CA SER A 181 -11.83 1.35 -18.48
C SER A 181 -11.53 1.83 -17.06
N TYR A 182 -12.26 1.32 -16.07
CA TYR A 182 -12.02 1.60 -14.66
C TYR A 182 -10.65 1.06 -14.20
N MET A 183 -10.34 -0.19 -14.55
CA MET A 183 -9.07 -0.85 -14.20
C MET A 183 -7.89 -0.09 -14.81
N ASP A 184 -7.95 0.23 -16.10
CA ASP A 184 -6.90 0.98 -16.79
C ASP A 184 -6.71 2.37 -16.17
N TYR A 185 -7.79 3.10 -15.88
CA TYR A 185 -7.70 4.41 -15.24
C TYR A 185 -7.01 4.36 -13.87
N GLN A 186 -7.40 3.42 -13.00
CA GLN A 186 -6.80 3.26 -11.67
C GLN A 186 -5.35 2.81 -11.75
N ALA A 187 -5.03 1.92 -12.70
CA ALA A 187 -3.69 1.43 -12.94
C ALA A 187 -2.75 2.53 -13.44
N ASN A 188 -3.20 3.36 -14.39
CA ASN A 188 -2.47 4.53 -14.87
C ASN A 188 -2.22 5.55 -13.75
N LYS A 189 -3.22 5.79 -12.89
CA LYS A 189 -3.06 6.70 -11.74
C LYS A 189 -1.97 6.19 -10.79
N PHE A 190 -1.96 4.89 -10.47
CA PHE A 190 -0.96 4.29 -9.59
C PHE A 190 0.45 4.31 -10.20
N ALA A 191 0.59 3.91 -11.46
CA ALA A 191 1.88 3.80 -12.15
C ALA A 191 2.60 5.17 -12.33
N ARG A 192 1.87 6.28 -12.17
CA ARG A 192 2.44 7.64 -12.17
C ARG A 192 3.04 8.07 -10.84
N VAL A 193 2.60 7.48 -9.73
CA VAL A 193 2.94 7.95 -8.38
C VAL A 193 3.80 6.97 -7.59
N PHE A 194 3.78 5.68 -7.96
CA PHE A 194 4.53 4.66 -7.25
C PHE A 194 5.77 4.22 -8.04
N ASP A 195 6.89 4.10 -7.35
CA ASP A 195 8.18 3.74 -7.95
C ASP A 195 8.28 2.22 -8.22
N PRO A 196 8.67 1.79 -9.44
CA PRO A 196 8.81 0.37 -9.77
C PRO A 196 9.82 -0.39 -8.91
N ASN A 197 10.98 0.20 -8.59
CA ASN A 197 11.99 -0.49 -7.79
C ASN A 197 11.52 -0.64 -6.33
N CYS A 198 10.91 0.39 -5.76
CA CYS A 198 10.29 0.31 -4.43
C CYS A 198 9.16 -0.73 -4.42
N TYR A 199 8.35 -0.82 -5.47
CA TYR A 199 7.28 -1.83 -5.59
C TYR A 199 7.85 -3.24 -5.51
N LEU A 200 8.88 -3.52 -6.30
CA LEU A 200 9.51 -4.84 -6.34
C LEU A 200 10.11 -5.22 -4.98
N LEU A 201 10.79 -4.27 -4.32
CA LEU A 201 11.38 -4.45 -3.01
C LEU A 201 10.31 -4.76 -1.94
N LEU A 202 9.29 -3.90 -1.82
CA LEU A 202 8.22 -4.07 -0.83
C LEU A 202 7.39 -5.33 -1.09
N SER A 203 7.11 -5.63 -2.36
CA SER A 203 6.42 -6.86 -2.78
C SER A 203 7.19 -8.11 -2.33
N LYS A 204 8.52 -8.11 -2.47
CA LYS A 204 9.37 -9.21 -2.01
C LYS A 204 9.47 -9.24 -0.48
N ALA A 205 9.54 -8.09 0.18
CA ALA A 205 9.59 -8.00 1.63
C ALA A 205 8.35 -8.65 2.26
N MET A 206 7.15 -8.36 1.76
CA MET A 206 5.93 -9.01 2.23
C MET A 206 5.97 -10.53 2.07
N ASP A 207 6.52 -11.06 0.98
CA ASP A 207 6.69 -12.51 0.80
C ASP A 207 7.62 -13.16 1.84
N LEU A 208 8.49 -12.38 2.47
CA LEU A 208 9.44 -12.84 3.48
C LEU A 208 8.88 -12.74 4.92
N THR A 209 7.60 -12.39 5.08
CA THR A 209 6.91 -12.37 6.39
C THR A 209 6.93 -13.74 7.04
N ASN A 210 7.57 -13.84 8.20
CA ASN A 210 7.61 -15.06 9.00
C ASN A 210 8.02 -14.73 10.44
N LEU A 211 7.06 -14.63 11.36
CA LEU A 211 7.35 -14.42 12.78
C LEU A 211 8.09 -15.61 13.43
N GLY A 212 7.98 -16.80 12.85
CA GLY A 212 8.75 -18.00 13.22
C GLY A 212 10.23 -17.93 12.89
N ARG A 213 10.69 -16.86 12.21
CA ARG A 213 12.11 -16.67 11.90
C ARG A 213 12.92 -16.63 13.21
N ASN A 214 14.01 -17.40 13.24
CA ASN A 214 14.88 -17.57 14.40
C ASN A 214 14.18 -18.16 15.65
N ALA A 215 13.01 -18.77 15.49
CA ALA A 215 12.38 -19.64 16.48
C ALA A 215 12.39 -21.10 15.98
N GLN A 216 12.08 -22.06 16.84
CA GLN A 216 11.94 -23.46 16.46
C GLN A 216 10.77 -23.67 15.49
N ASN A 217 9.71 -22.88 15.63
CA ASN A 217 8.53 -22.94 14.77
C ASN A 217 7.75 -21.61 14.79
N LEU A 218 6.73 -21.55 13.94
CA LEU A 218 5.88 -20.36 13.79
C LEU A 218 5.10 -20.03 15.07
N ALA A 219 4.70 -21.04 15.85
CA ALA A 219 3.94 -20.84 17.07
C ALA A 219 4.78 -20.17 18.16
N GLU A 220 5.99 -20.67 18.40
CA GLU A 220 6.97 -20.07 19.32
C GLU A 220 7.35 -18.65 18.89
N GLY A 221 7.54 -18.43 17.58
CA GLY A 221 7.85 -17.09 17.08
C GLY A 221 6.73 -16.08 17.31
N THR A 222 5.49 -16.53 17.16
CA THR A 222 4.29 -15.71 17.35
C THR A 222 4.02 -15.46 18.83
N SER A 223 4.24 -16.45 19.71
CA SER A 223 4.01 -16.32 21.16
C SER A 223 4.95 -15.32 21.85
N ARG A 224 5.97 -14.80 21.16
CA ARG A 224 6.74 -13.66 21.67
C ARG A 224 5.92 -12.37 21.76
N VAL A 225 4.79 -12.26 21.05
CA VAL A 225 3.85 -11.15 21.26
C VAL A 225 3.14 -11.36 22.60
N SER A 226 3.55 -10.60 23.62
CA SER A 226 3.02 -10.75 24.98
C SER A 226 2.00 -9.68 25.39
N CYS A 227 1.82 -8.64 24.56
CA CYS A 227 0.90 -7.54 24.81
C CYS A 227 -0.55 -7.92 24.46
N ASP A 228 -1.52 -7.18 25.01
CA ASP A 228 -2.93 -7.38 24.66
C ASP A 228 -3.12 -7.17 23.15
N SER A 229 -3.77 -8.11 22.48
CA SER A 229 -3.79 -8.14 21.02
C SER A 229 -5.20 -8.24 20.45
N GLN A 230 -5.55 -7.36 19.52
CA GLN A 230 -6.76 -7.46 18.72
C GLN A 230 -6.43 -7.55 17.24
N ILE A 231 -6.89 -8.62 16.61
CA ILE A 231 -6.91 -8.74 15.15
C ILE A 231 -8.33 -8.46 14.67
N ILE A 232 -8.50 -7.47 13.81
CA ILE A 232 -9.76 -7.21 13.13
C ILE A 232 -9.65 -7.81 11.73
N GLY A 233 -10.35 -8.92 11.52
CA GLY A 233 -10.24 -9.70 10.30
C GLY A 233 -11.41 -9.56 9.34
N ILE A 234 -11.15 -9.61 8.04
CA ILE A 234 -12.19 -9.47 7.01
C ILE A 234 -12.51 -10.83 6.39
N LYS A 235 -13.79 -11.25 6.42
CA LYS A 235 -14.18 -12.60 5.98
C LYS A 235 -13.99 -12.82 4.48
N GLN A 236 -14.26 -11.80 3.66
CA GLN A 236 -14.17 -11.85 2.20
C GLN A 236 -12.80 -11.39 1.67
N ASP A 237 -11.76 -11.37 2.52
CA ASP A 237 -10.40 -11.06 2.10
C ASP A 237 -9.81 -12.20 1.28
N LEU A 238 -9.52 -11.93 0.01
CA LEU A 238 -8.89 -12.88 -0.91
C LEU A 238 -7.36 -12.83 -0.84
N LEU A 239 -6.78 -11.70 -0.41
CA LEU A 239 -5.35 -11.52 -0.34
C LEU A 239 -4.78 -12.18 0.91
N ILE A 240 -5.43 -11.99 2.05
CA ILE A 240 -5.07 -12.60 3.33
C ILE A 240 -6.34 -13.29 3.86
N PRO A 241 -6.57 -14.57 3.56
CA PRO A 241 -7.77 -15.27 3.98
C PRO A 241 -8.01 -15.21 5.50
N ILE A 242 -9.28 -15.19 5.92
CA ILE A 242 -9.65 -15.06 7.35
C ILE A 242 -8.98 -16.09 8.26
N GLN A 243 -8.68 -17.29 7.74
CA GLN A 243 -7.94 -18.32 8.49
C GLN A 243 -6.52 -17.87 8.83
N GLU A 244 -5.82 -17.19 7.91
CA GLU A 244 -4.48 -16.66 8.15
C GLU A 244 -4.48 -15.53 9.19
N GLN A 245 -5.58 -14.78 9.26
CA GLN A 245 -5.80 -13.70 10.24
C GLN A 245 -6.18 -14.26 11.62
N ARG A 246 -6.88 -15.40 11.68
CA ARG A 246 -7.25 -16.10 12.92
C ARG A 246 -6.08 -16.86 13.56
N ASN A 247 -5.22 -17.45 12.75
CA ASN A 247 -4.09 -18.25 13.22
C ASN A 247 -3.19 -17.56 14.27
N PRO A 248 -2.75 -16.29 14.13
CA PRO A 248 -1.93 -15.66 15.17
C PRO A 248 -2.70 -15.56 16.49
N VAL A 249 -4.00 -15.22 16.46
CA VAL A 249 -4.84 -15.15 17.67
C VAL A 249 -4.92 -16.51 18.35
N ASN A 250 -5.19 -17.58 17.60
CA ASN A 250 -5.25 -18.94 18.15
C ASN A 250 -3.94 -19.34 18.81
N ILE A 251 -2.80 -19.01 18.19
CA ILE A 251 -1.48 -19.28 18.77
C ILE A 251 -1.32 -18.49 20.07
N LEU A 252 -1.56 -17.18 20.07
CA LEU A 252 -1.42 -16.35 21.27
C LEU A 252 -2.28 -16.85 22.43
N GLN A 253 -3.54 -17.19 22.17
CA GLN A 253 -4.44 -17.77 23.15
C GLN A 253 -3.93 -19.11 23.69
N SER A 254 -3.36 -19.98 22.84
CA SER A 254 -2.80 -21.27 23.26
C SER A 254 -1.58 -21.15 24.20
N TYR A 255 -0.89 -20.00 24.18
CA TYR A 255 0.19 -19.64 25.11
C TYR A 255 -0.30 -18.81 26.31
N GLY A 256 -1.62 -18.61 26.46
CA GLY A 256 -2.20 -17.87 27.59
C GLY A 256 -2.13 -16.34 27.46
N HIS A 257 -1.81 -15.82 26.27
CA HIS A 257 -1.86 -14.37 26.03
C HIS A 257 -3.29 -13.90 25.75
N ASN A 258 -3.59 -12.68 26.18
CA ASN A 258 -4.87 -12.03 25.90
C ASN A 258 -4.89 -11.55 24.44
N ALA A 259 -5.53 -12.34 23.59
CA ALA A 259 -5.71 -12.02 22.18
C ALA A 259 -7.14 -12.29 21.72
N GLN A 260 -7.67 -11.42 20.87
CA GLN A 260 -9.01 -11.58 20.29
C GLN A 260 -9.04 -11.35 18.78
N LEU A 261 -9.96 -12.06 18.12
CA LEU A 261 -10.30 -11.86 16.71
C LEU A 261 -11.69 -11.25 16.64
N VAL A 262 -11.81 -10.11 15.96
CA VAL A 262 -13.10 -9.53 15.56
C VAL A 262 -13.27 -9.71 14.06
N GLU A 263 -14.26 -10.49 13.65
CA GLU A 263 -14.53 -10.73 12.22
C GLU A 263 -15.54 -9.72 11.67
N VAL A 264 -15.19 -9.11 10.54
CA VAL A 264 -15.99 -8.12 9.83
C VAL A 264 -16.42 -8.70 8.48
N ASP A 265 -17.73 -8.63 8.22
CA ASP A 265 -18.29 -8.92 6.91
C ASP A 265 -18.21 -7.67 6.03
N SER A 266 -17.53 -7.80 4.89
CA SER A 266 -17.49 -6.73 3.90
C SER A 266 -17.20 -7.23 2.50
N LYS A 267 -18.07 -6.84 1.55
CA LYS A 267 -17.84 -7.05 0.11
C LYS A 267 -16.61 -6.30 -0.43
N PHE A 268 -16.08 -5.32 0.29
CA PHE A 268 -14.91 -4.57 -0.19
C PHE A 268 -13.60 -5.37 -0.09
N GLY A 269 -13.62 -6.60 0.45
CA GLY A 269 -12.45 -7.48 0.52
C GLY A 269 -11.32 -6.90 1.38
N HIS A 270 -10.07 -7.10 0.97
CA HIS A 270 -8.91 -6.51 1.64
C HIS A 270 -8.98 -4.97 1.72
N ASP A 271 -9.47 -4.31 0.66
CA ASP A 271 -9.60 -2.85 0.55
C ASP A 271 -10.64 -2.26 1.52
N THR A 272 -11.43 -3.10 2.21
CA THR A 272 -12.36 -2.68 3.26
C THR A 272 -11.69 -1.75 4.27
N ILE A 273 -10.44 -2.02 4.63
CA ILE A 273 -9.66 -1.22 5.59
C ILE A 273 -9.48 0.25 5.16
N PHE A 274 -9.64 0.58 3.88
CA PHE A 274 -9.53 1.94 3.36
C PHE A 274 -10.88 2.57 2.98
N ASN A 275 -11.97 1.81 3.05
CA ASN A 275 -13.30 2.32 2.77
C ASN A 275 -13.73 3.32 3.85
N ALA A 276 -14.11 4.54 3.45
CA ALA A 276 -14.41 5.63 4.37
C ALA A 276 -15.56 5.33 5.35
N GLN A 277 -16.62 4.67 4.87
CA GLN A 277 -17.76 4.30 5.72
C GLN A 277 -17.35 3.22 6.73
N MET A 278 -16.66 2.18 6.28
CA MET A 278 -16.16 1.12 7.16
C MET A 278 -15.19 1.67 8.21
N GLN A 279 -14.36 2.64 7.82
CA GLN A 279 -13.45 3.35 8.73
C GLN A 279 -14.18 4.12 9.83
N LEU A 280 -15.36 4.68 9.55
CA LEU A 280 -16.13 5.45 10.52
C LEU A 280 -17.02 4.57 11.40
N ASP A 281 -17.71 3.62 10.80
CA ASP A 281 -18.78 2.86 11.46
C ASP A 281 -18.30 1.59 12.13
N VAL A 282 -17.22 0.98 11.62
CA VAL A 282 -16.75 -0.34 12.06
C VAL A 282 -15.38 -0.25 12.69
N PHE A 283 -14.36 0.17 11.95
CA PHE A 283 -12.99 0.13 12.46
C PHE A 283 -12.75 1.17 13.57
N ALA A 284 -13.25 2.40 13.43
CA ALA A 284 -13.05 3.42 14.45
C ALA A 284 -13.60 3.01 15.83
N PRO A 285 -14.86 2.54 15.97
CA PRO A 285 -15.37 2.05 17.26
C PRO A 285 -14.56 0.89 17.82
N LEU A 286 -14.25 -0.13 17.00
CA LEU A 286 -13.51 -1.32 17.44
C LEU A 286 -12.09 -0.98 17.92
N VAL A 287 -11.39 -0.10 17.18
CA VAL A 287 -10.06 0.38 17.57
C VAL A 287 -10.15 1.19 18.86
N ARG A 288 -11.13 2.11 18.95
CA ARG A 288 -11.31 2.96 20.14
C ARG A 288 -11.55 2.13 21.38
N GLU A 289 -12.53 1.22 21.34
CA GLU A 289 -12.92 0.39 22.47
C GLU A 289 -11.72 -0.35 23.05
N PHE A 290 -10.90 -0.95 22.19
CA PHE A 290 -9.72 -1.71 22.61
C PHE A 290 -8.58 -0.86 23.15
N ILE A 291 -8.23 0.25 22.47
CA ILE A 291 -7.12 1.09 22.93
C ILE A 291 -7.51 1.97 24.12
N GLU A 292 -8.79 2.20 24.36
CA GLU A 292 -9.29 2.94 25.51
C GLU A 292 -9.67 2.04 26.69
N GLU A 293 -9.66 0.72 26.51
CA GLU A 293 -9.87 -0.23 27.59
C GLU A 293 -8.84 0.01 28.70
N GLN A 294 -9.32 0.27 29.92
CA GLN A 294 -8.51 0.63 31.09
C GLN A 294 -7.67 1.92 30.92
N LEU A 295 -7.99 2.77 29.94
CA LEU A 295 -7.28 4.04 29.75
C LEU A 295 -7.47 4.99 30.95
N SER A 296 -8.57 4.86 31.69
CA SER A 296 -8.81 5.56 32.96
C SER A 296 -7.75 5.27 34.03
N ASP A 297 -7.07 4.13 33.93
CA ASP A 297 -6.07 3.68 34.89
C ASP A 297 -4.68 4.24 34.55
N ILE A 298 -4.51 4.70 33.30
CA ILE A 298 -3.26 5.23 32.73
C ILE A 298 -3.28 6.76 32.68
N LEU A 299 -4.43 7.37 32.38
CA LEU A 299 -4.56 8.82 32.36
C LEU A 299 -4.62 9.37 33.79
N PRO A 300 -3.91 10.46 34.10
CA PRO A 300 -4.06 11.13 35.39
C PRO A 300 -5.53 11.52 35.56
N GLN A 301 -6.16 11.01 36.62
CA GLN A 301 -7.52 11.37 36.98
C GLN A 301 -7.58 12.90 37.11
N PRO A 302 -8.55 13.59 36.47
CA PRO A 302 -8.67 15.02 36.63
C PRO A 302 -8.81 15.32 38.12
N THR A 303 -7.96 16.23 38.63
CA THR A 303 -7.96 16.70 40.04
C THR A 303 -9.24 17.45 40.43
N THR A 304 -10.25 17.43 39.56
CA THR A 304 -11.54 18.06 39.75
C THR A 304 -12.60 17.01 39.46
N PRO A 305 -13.51 16.70 40.39
CA PRO A 305 -14.55 15.71 40.15
C PRO A 305 -15.43 16.22 38.99
N LEU A 306 -15.33 15.55 37.84
CA LEU A 306 -16.34 15.66 36.79
C LEU A 306 -17.65 15.21 37.42
N LYS A 307 -18.56 16.16 37.67
CA LYS A 307 -19.94 15.86 38.05
C LYS A 307 -20.49 14.89 37.01
N ARG A 308 -20.66 13.62 37.39
CA ARG A 308 -21.41 12.64 36.60
C ARG A 308 -22.81 13.21 36.38
N LEU A 309 -23.07 13.76 35.19
CA LEU A 309 -24.45 13.90 34.74
C LEU A 309 -24.93 12.50 34.38
N PHE A 310 -25.62 11.88 35.33
CA PHE A 310 -26.44 10.71 35.08
C PHE A 310 -27.56 11.12 34.12
N PHE A 311 -27.48 10.71 32.86
CA PHE A 311 -28.69 10.58 32.05
C PHE A 311 -29.31 9.23 32.35
N HIS A 312 -30.36 9.24 33.18
CA HIS A 312 -31.25 8.09 33.31
C HIS A 312 -31.96 7.86 31.98
N GLY A 313 -31.98 6.60 31.56
CA GLY A 313 -32.55 6.17 30.30
C GLY A 313 -34.01 6.57 30.13
N SER A 314 -34.32 7.06 28.93
CA SER A 314 -35.64 6.89 28.33
C SER A 314 -35.46 6.87 26.82
N TRP A 315 -35.99 5.82 26.20
CA TRP A 315 -36.07 5.68 24.75
C TRP A 315 -36.93 6.82 24.19
N LEU A 316 -36.30 7.75 23.47
CA LEU A 316 -37.01 8.81 22.75
C LEU A 316 -37.01 8.50 21.27
N ARG A 317 -38.22 8.20 20.77
CA ARG A 317 -38.55 8.14 19.34
C ARG A 317 -38.15 9.46 18.67
N LEU A 318 -37.49 9.35 17.53
CA LEU A 318 -37.24 10.47 16.63
C LEU A 318 -38.61 11.02 16.13
N PRO A 319 -38.84 12.35 16.14
CA PRO A 319 -39.95 12.93 15.41
C PRO A 319 -39.60 13.09 13.93
N ASP A 320 -40.59 12.84 13.08
CA ASP A 320 -40.56 12.98 11.63
C ASP A 320 -40.18 14.42 11.21
N PHE A 321 -39.27 14.54 10.25
CA PHE A 321 -38.90 15.80 9.61
C PHE A 321 -39.90 16.17 8.50
N PRO A 322 -40.46 17.40 8.47
CA PRO A 322 -41.10 17.93 7.28
C PRO A 322 -40.07 18.60 6.35
N SER A 323 -40.34 18.44 5.05
CA SER A 323 -39.61 18.94 3.89
C SER A 323 -39.75 20.47 3.66
N SER A 324 -38.85 20.99 2.81
CA SER A 324 -38.75 22.36 2.22
C SER A 324 -37.99 23.38 3.09
N ASP A 325 -37.21 24.34 2.60
CA ASP A 325 -36.97 24.84 1.25
C ASP A 325 -35.62 25.60 1.19
N SER A 326 -35.18 25.84 -0.03
CA SER A 326 -34.07 26.64 -0.58
C SER A 326 -33.70 27.98 0.11
N SER A 327 -32.39 28.27 0.24
CA SER A 327 -31.68 29.55 -0.09
C SER A 327 -30.26 29.64 0.52
N PRO A 328 -29.33 30.47 -0.03
CA PRO A 328 -27.90 30.17 -0.08
C PRO A 328 -27.03 30.83 1.01
N HIS A 329 -25.97 30.14 1.44
CA HIS A 329 -24.94 30.72 2.31
C HIS A 329 -23.80 31.39 1.51
N PRO A 330 -23.26 32.52 1.99
CA PRO A 330 -22.21 33.28 1.31
C PRO A 330 -20.79 32.77 1.59
N ASN A 331 -19.93 32.97 0.60
CA ASN A 331 -18.48 32.72 0.59
C ASN A 331 -17.72 33.32 1.79
N TRP A 332 -16.80 32.56 2.36
CA TRP A 332 -15.61 33.07 3.07
C TRP A 332 -14.33 32.42 2.54
N PRO A 333 -13.20 33.15 2.51
CA PRO A 333 -12.08 32.88 1.60
C PRO A 333 -11.06 31.90 2.17
N ARG A 334 -10.49 31.09 1.26
CA ARG A 334 -9.28 30.30 1.47
C ARG A 334 -8.07 31.23 1.53
N THR A 335 -7.25 31.12 2.57
CA THR A 335 -5.86 31.60 2.55
C THR A 335 -4.90 30.47 2.95
N PRO A 336 -3.74 30.32 2.28
CA PRO A 336 -2.79 29.24 2.50
C PRO A 336 -1.70 29.68 3.48
N TRP A 337 -1.33 28.80 4.42
CA TRP A 337 -0.11 28.97 5.20
C TRP A 337 0.97 28.03 4.68
N SER A 338 1.86 28.62 3.90
CA SER A 338 3.21 28.16 3.60
C SER A 338 4.12 28.46 4.79
N VAL A 339 4.97 27.50 5.17
CA VAL A 339 6.12 27.75 6.06
C VAL A 339 7.39 27.41 5.28
N LEU A 340 8.24 28.43 5.15
CA LEU A 340 9.58 28.42 4.56
C LEU A 340 10.58 27.68 5.47
N PRO A 341 11.62 27.03 4.92
CA PRO A 341 12.80 26.66 5.69
C PRO A 341 13.84 27.80 5.68
N THR A 342 14.36 28.14 6.87
CA THR A 342 15.51 29.00 7.09
C THR A 342 16.80 28.30 6.68
N ALA A 343 17.52 28.90 5.74
CA ALA A 343 18.88 28.51 5.34
C ALA A 343 19.91 29.23 6.23
N HIS A 344 20.86 28.48 6.77
CA HIS A 344 22.11 29.04 7.30
C HIS A 344 23.16 29.04 6.18
N GLN A 345 23.64 30.24 5.84
CA GLN A 345 24.84 30.47 5.04
C GLN A 345 26.10 30.15 5.86
N VAL A 346 27.04 29.43 5.25
CA VAL A 346 28.48 29.58 5.52
C VAL A 346 29.16 29.69 4.16
N GLY A 347 29.85 30.80 3.94
CA GLY A 347 30.66 31.07 2.75
C GLY A 347 32.15 30.76 2.96
N SER A 348 32.83 30.41 1.87
CA SER A 348 34.22 30.71 1.53
C SER A 348 34.47 30.09 0.14
N GLU A 349 34.47 30.89 -0.92
CA GLU A 349 35.63 31.51 -1.57
C GLU A 349 36.61 30.52 -2.25
N THR A 350 36.45 30.47 -3.58
CA THR A 350 37.47 30.57 -4.64
C THR A 350 38.78 29.77 -4.56
N GLY A 351 39.02 28.94 -5.58
CA GLY A 351 40.34 28.45 -5.95
C GLY A 351 40.33 27.72 -7.29
N SER A 352 40.84 28.39 -8.32
CA SER A 352 41.06 27.96 -9.70
C SER A 352 42.01 26.77 -9.86
N GLY A 353 41.85 25.96 -10.91
CA GLY A 353 42.99 25.28 -11.54
C GLY A 353 42.72 23.93 -12.23
N GLY A 354 42.89 23.91 -13.55
CA GLY A 354 43.69 22.87 -14.23
C GLY A 354 43.07 21.49 -14.47
N MET A 355 42.64 21.26 -15.72
CA MET A 355 42.79 19.97 -16.40
C MET A 355 44.29 19.55 -16.48
N PRO A 356 44.67 18.26 -16.59
CA PRO A 356 44.29 17.42 -17.74
C PRO A 356 44.11 15.90 -17.49
N ALA A 357 43.61 15.24 -18.55
CA ALA A 357 43.59 13.80 -18.75
C ALA A 357 44.99 13.16 -18.78
N PRO A 358 45.04 11.81 -18.78
CA PRO A 358 45.89 11.15 -19.76
C PRO A 358 45.19 10.03 -20.55
N ARG A 359 45.65 9.88 -21.79
CA ARG A 359 45.47 8.75 -22.70
C ARG A 359 46.60 7.72 -22.51
N SER A 360 46.41 6.59 -23.19
CA SER A 360 47.35 5.52 -23.56
C SER A 360 47.45 4.35 -22.56
N GLY A 361 47.45 3.08 -22.96
CA GLY A 361 47.38 2.47 -24.29
C GLY A 361 47.56 0.93 -24.22
N VAL A 362 46.96 0.25 -25.20
CA VAL A 362 47.48 -0.92 -25.96
C VAL A 362 48.02 -2.13 -25.19
N SER A 363 47.36 -3.29 -25.35
CA SER A 363 47.94 -4.42 -26.10
C SER A 363 46.91 -5.47 -26.51
N SER A 364 47.15 -6.00 -27.70
CA SER A 364 46.40 -7.00 -28.46
C SER A 364 47.26 -8.25 -28.62
N ALA A 365 46.64 -9.44 -28.60
CA ALA A 365 47.00 -10.69 -29.29
C ALA A 365 46.23 -11.84 -28.60
N GLY A 366 45.70 -12.89 -29.22
CA GLY A 366 45.66 -13.40 -30.59
C GLY A 366 44.78 -14.67 -30.51
N CYS A 367 43.82 -14.83 -31.42
CA CYS A 367 43.86 -15.75 -32.56
C CYS A 367 43.77 -17.25 -32.20
N GLY A 368 42.77 -17.93 -32.77
CA GLY A 368 42.56 -19.37 -32.66
C GLY A 368 41.31 -19.81 -33.44
N THR A 369 41.48 -19.88 -34.76
CA THR A 369 40.54 -20.38 -35.79
C THR A 369 40.22 -21.88 -35.64
N HIS A 370 38.99 -22.29 -35.99
CA HIS A 370 38.78 -23.50 -36.81
C HIS A 370 37.44 -23.46 -37.57
N GLN A 371 37.56 -23.82 -38.86
CA GLN A 371 36.53 -23.91 -39.91
C GLN A 371 35.58 -25.11 -39.76
N GLY A 372 34.40 -25.00 -40.37
CA GLY A 372 33.53 -26.12 -40.74
C GLY A 372 32.13 -25.69 -41.19
N ASP A 373 31.94 -25.50 -42.50
CA ASP A 373 30.68 -25.27 -43.25
C ASP A 373 30.20 -26.63 -43.84
N PRO A 374 29.06 -26.82 -44.56
CA PRO A 374 27.83 -26.01 -44.73
C PRO A 374 26.51 -26.83 -44.60
N ASP A 375 25.41 -26.14 -44.97
CA ASP A 375 24.11 -26.61 -45.50
C ASP A 375 22.95 -26.73 -44.53
N LEU A 376 21.99 -25.79 -44.67
CA LEU A 376 20.59 -26.12 -45.02
C LEU A 376 19.85 -24.89 -45.53
N ARG A 377 19.30 -25.04 -46.74
CA ARG A 377 18.48 -24.10 -47.51
C ARG A 377 17.18 -23.75 -46.76
N SER A 378 16.79 -22.48 -46.77
CA SER A 378 15.39 -22.09 -46.60
C SER A 378 15.00 -21.04 -47.63
N THR A 379 13.98 -21.40 -48.40
CA THR A 379 13.38 -20.71 -49.53
C THR A 379 12.72 -19.38 -49.14
N HIS A 380 13.02 -18.34 -49.92
CA HIS A 380 12.28 -17.08 -49.95
C HIS A 380 10.90 -17.27 -50.61
N THR A 381 9.86 -16.74 -49.97
CA THR A 381 8.57 -16.49 -50.62
C THR A 381 8.22 -15.01 -50.45
N GLU A 382 8.43 -14.23 -51.50
CA GLU A 382 7.91 -12.87 -51.64
C GLU A 382 6.39 -12.91 -51.85
N VAL A 383 5.64 -12.11 -51.09
CA VAL A 383 4.22 -11.86 -51.33
C VAL A 383 4.02 -10.40 -51.68
N HIS A 384 3.61 -10.16 -52.92
CA HIS A 384 3.22 -8.87 -53.46
C HIS A 384 2.01 -8.27 -52.74
N HIS A 385 2.14 -7.05 -52.21
CA HIS A 385 1.00 -6.21 -51.82
C HIS A 385 0.51 -5.38 -53.03
N ARG A 386 -0.68 -5.71 -53.55
CA ARG A 386 -1.45 -4.83 -54.43
C ARG A 386 -2.34 -3.89 -53.61
N SER A 387 -2.21 -2.61 -53.91
CA SER A 387 -3.08 -1.50 -53.50
C SER A 387 -4.46 -1.60 -54.14
N LEU A 388 -5.53 -1.50 -53.34
CA LEU A 388 -6.90 -1.28 -53.81
C LEU A 388 -7.65 -0.30 -52.88
N GLY A 389 -7.84 0.91 -53.40
CA GLY A 389 -9.16 1.51 -53.59
C GLY A 389 -10.05 1.81 -52.38
N SER A 390 -10.10 3.08 -52.03
CA SER A 390 -11.11 3.77 -51.20
C SER A 390 -12.58 3.44 -51.55
N ARG A 391 -13.39 3.08 -50.55
CA ARG A 391 -14.86 3.24 -50.57
C ARG A 391 -15.34 3.87 -49.25
N LYS A 392 -16.06 4.99 -49.37
CA LYS A 392 -16.75 5.72 -48.30
C LYS A 392 -17.99 4.93 -47.84
N LEU A 393 -18.19 4.79 -46.54
CA LEU A 393 -19.44 4.31 -45.92
C LEU A 393 -20.23 5.50 -45.32
N PRO A 394 -21.57 5.45 -45.28
CA PRO A 394 -22.42 6.59 -44.91
C PRO A 394 -22.46 6.83 -43.39
N ARG A 395 -22.63 8.10 -43.00
CA ARG A 395 -22.74 8.57 -41.60
C ARG A 395 -24.08 8.14 -40.97
N ALA A 396 -24.03 7.56 -39.77
CA ALA A 396 -25.20 7.33 -38.90
C ALA A 396 -25.58 8.62 -38.12
N PRO A 397 -26.86 8.81 -37.74
CA PRO A 397 -27.33 10.00 -37.04
C PRO A 397 -26.98 9.96 -35.52
N PRO A 398 -26.97 11.10 -34.81
CA PRO A 398 -26.54 11.14 -33.42
C PRO A 398 -27.65 10.61 -32.49
N VAL A 399 -27.33 9.61 -31.67
CA VAL A 399 -28.20 9.16 -30.58
C VAL A 399 -28.06 10.13 -29.40
N ARG A 400 -29.15 10.85 -29.11
CA ARG A 400 -29.35 11.60 -27.87
C ARG A 400 -29.62 10.62 -26.72
N GLY A 401 -28.91 10.78 -25.60
CA GLY A 401 -29.36 10.25 -24.31
C GLY A 401 -28.30 9.53 -23.47
N ALA A 402 -27.21 10.20 -23.10
CA ALA A 402 -26.40 9.74 -21.97
C ALA A 402 -27.08 10.18 -20.66
N ARG A 403 -27.70 9.24 -19.95
CA ARG A 403 -28.13 9.46 -18.56
C ARG A 403 -26.87 9.66 -17.72
N ARG A 404 -26.74 10.82 -17.08
CA ARG A 404 -25.70 11.07 -16.07
C ARG A 404 -26.07 10.27 -14.82
N TYR A 405 -25.27 9.26 -14.49
CA TYR A 405 -25.29 8.67 -13.15
C TYR A 405 -24.73 9.69 -12.14
N PRO A 406 -25.23 9.70 -10.89
CA PRO A 406 -24.74 10.63 -9.87
C PRO A 406 -23.26 10.36 -9.60
N ARG A 407 -22.45 11.43 -9.59
CA ARG A 407 -21.06 11.40 -9.14
C ARG A 407 -21.07 11.01 -7.66
N LEU A 408 -20.76 9.75 -7.37
CA LEU A 408 -20.27 9.37 -6.06
C LEU A 408 -18.88 9.99 -5.90
N ASP A 409 -18.63 10.52 -4.71
CA ASP A 409 -17.42 11.27 -4.37
C ASP A 409 -16.16 10.41 -4.57
N ASP A 410 -15.40 10.69 -5.64
CA ASP A 410 -14.15 10.03 -6.04
C ASP A 410 -12.90 10.69 -5.41
N SER A 411 -13.09 11.52 -4.38
CA SER A 411 -11.97 12.03 -3.59
C SER A 411 -11.63 11.05 -2.47
N HIS A 412 -10.31 10.85 -2.23
CA HIS A 412 -9.71 10.01 -1.16
C HIS A 412 -9.57 8.51 -1.55
N ILE A 413 -8.41 7.83 -1.55
CA ILE A 413 -7.04 8.10 -1.12
C ILE A 413 -6.10 7.25 -1.99
N LEU A 414 -4.93 7.78 -2.38
CA LEU A 414 -3.80 6.99 -2.88
C LEU A 414 -3.24 6.17 -1.71
N HIS A 415 -3.90 5.09 -1.33
CA HIS A 415 -3.28 4.11 -0.44
C HIS A 415 -2.49 3.13 -1.31
N PRO A 416 -1.15 3.15 -1.26
CA PRO A 416 -0.44 1.96 -1.67
C PRO A 416 -0.91 0.86 -0.73
N VAL A 417 -1.48 -0.22 -1.30
CA VAL A 417 -1.73 -1.48 -0.58
C VAL A 417 -0.38 -2.21 -0.41
N LEU A 418 0.68 -1.43 -0.10
CA LEU A 418 2.07 -1.81 0.03
C LEU A 418 2.70 -1.12 1.24
#